data_AF-A0A848RQL0-F1
#
_entry.id   AF-A0A848RQL0-F1
#
_cell.length_a   1.000
_cell.length_b   1.000
_cell.length_c   1.000
_cell.angle_alpha   90.00
_cell.angle_beta   90.00
_cell.angle_gamma   90.00
#
_symmetry.space_group_name_H-M   'P 1'
#
loop_
_entity.id
_entity.type
_entity.pdbx_description
1 polymer ?
#
loop_
_entity_poly.entity_id
_entity_poly.type
_entity_poly.pdbx_seq_one_letter_code
_entity_poly.pdbx_strand_id
1 'polypeptide(L)'
;MQVRRYITMNPKLPAGKQLGRIARDLLHVHNVEESLQWLVGFNNWCLEWEAFLAEETINEYGTRCLTHEKLVRARDSLIRLIKSGNLFTYLD
;
A
#
# COMPACT_ATOMS: atom_id res chain seq x y z
N MET A 1 16.40 9.00 -29.29
CA MET A 1 15.94 8.37 -28.03
C MET A 1 15.31 9.44 -27.16
N GLN A 2 14.00 9.61 -27.28
CA GLN A 2 13.26 10.63 -26.52
C GLN A 2 12.37 9.91 -25.50
N VAL A 3 12.83 9.95 -24.25
CA VAL A 3 12.02 10.52 -23.17
C VAL A 3 10.64 9.85 -23.03
N ARG A 4 10.67 8.57 -22.61
CA ARG A 4 9.55 7.82 -22.00
C ARG A 4 9.16 8.43 -20.64
N ARG A 5 8.96 9.74 -20.60
CA ARG A 5 8.67 10.53 -19.40
C ARG A 5 7.15 10.69 -19.29
N TYR A 6 6.65 10.29 -18.13
CA TYR A 6 5.35 10.68 -17.56
C TYR A 6 4.06 10.00 -18.04
N ILE A 7 4.08 8.69 -18.31
CA ILE A 7 2.83 7.91 -18.41
C ILE A 7 2.84 6.67 -17.52
N THR A 8 3.19 6.84 -16.24
CA THR A 8 2.81 5.86 -15.22
C THR A 8 1.89 6.47 -14.17
N MET A 9 1.05 7.44 -14.58
CA MET A 9 -0.24 7.72 -13.93
C MET A 9 -1.31 6.68 -14.36
N ASN A 10 -0.92 5.41 -14.52
CA ASN A 10 -1.82 4.31 -14.84
C ASN A 10 -1.81 3.31 -13.67
N PRO A 11 -2.95 3.05 -13.00
CA PRO A 11 -3.10 2.00 -12.01
C PRO A 11 -3.14 0.60 -12.66
N LYS A 12 -2.19 0.32 -13.56
CA LYS A 12 -1.96 -1.02 -14.15
C LYS A 12 -0.93 -1.82 -13.37
N LEU A 13 -0.34 -1.24 -12.31
CA LEU A 13 0.57 -1.96 -11.44
C LEU A 13 -0.23 -2.93 -10.56
N PRO A 14 0.06 -4.24 -10.61
CA PRO A 14 -0.63 -5.24 -9.78
C PRO A 14 -0.63 -4.88 -8.29
N ALA A 15 0.42 -4.20 -7.81
CA ALA A 15 0.51 -3.63 -6.46
C ALA A 15 -0.72 -2.79 -6.07
N GLY A 16 -1.11 -1.82 -6.90
CA GLY A 16 -2.23 -0.92 -6.60
C GLY A 16 -3.58 -1.62 -6.66
N LYS A 17 -3.75 -2.60 -7.57
CA LYS A 17 -4.96 -3.43 -7.62
C LYS A 17 -5.08 -4.32 -6.39
N GLN A 18 -3.98 -4.93 -5.95
CA GLN A 18 -3.97 -5.74 -4.73
C GLN A 18 -4.22 -4.88 -3.48
N LEU A 19 -3.61 -3.69 -3.38
CA LEU A 19 -3.88 -2.78 -2.26
C LEU A 19 -5.36 -2.37 -2.20
N GLY A 20 -5.98 -2.10 -3.36
CA GLY A 20 -7.41 -1.82 -3.43
C GLY A 20 -8.29 -3.01 -3.01
N ARG A 21 -7.86 -4.25 -3.31
CA ARG A 21 -8.53 -5.46 -2.80
C ARG A 21 -8.38 -5.56 -1.29
N ILE A 22 -7.18 -5.38 -0.75
CA ILE A 22 -6.93 -5.41 0.71
C ILE A 22 -7.78 -4.35 1.41
N ALA A 23 -7.84 -3.12 0.89
CA ALA A 23 -8.69 -2.07 1.46
C ALA A 23 -10.19 -2.40 1.41
N ARG A 24 -10.66 -3.16 0.40
CA ARG A 24 -12.04 -3.64 0.35
C ARG A 24 -12.29 -4.79 1.31
N ASP A 25 -11.33 -5.69 1.43
CA ASP A 25 -11.37 -6.84 2.33
C ASP A 25 -11.46 -6.36 3.79
N LEU A 26 -10.76 -5.27 4.11
CA LEU A 26 -10.86 -4.59 5.40
C LEU A 26 -12.30 -4.22 5.78
N LEU A 27 -13.10 -3.76 4.81
CA LEU A 27 -14.50 -3.39 5.03
C LEU A 27 -15.43 -4.59 5.24
N HIS A 28 -14.96 -5.79 4.92
CA HIS A 28 -15.69 -7.06 5.10
C HIS A 28 -15.18 -7.86 6.31
N VAL A 29 -14.25 -7.31 7.11
CA VAL A 29 -13.80 -7.96 8.34
C VAL A 29 -14.87 -7.73 9.41
N HIS A 30 -15.54 -8.81 9.81
CA HIS A 30 -16.60 -8.79 10.83
C HIS A 30 -16.20 -9.49 12.14
N ASN A 31 -15.10 -10.24 12.15
CA ASN A 31 -14.66 -11.03 13.31
C ASN A 31 -13.14 -10.94 13.52
N VAL A 32 -12.69 -11.32 14.71
CA VAL A 32 -11.25 -11.37 15.06
C VAL A 32 -10.47 -12.34 14.16
N GLU A 33 -11.07 -13.47 13.77
CA GLU A 33 -10.41 -14.42 12.88
C GLU A 33 -10.19 -13.84 11.47
N GLU A 34 -11.18 -13.11 10.94
CA GLU A 34 -11.08 -12.42 9.66
C GLU A 34 -10.06 -11.27 9.71
N SER A 35 -9.95 -10.59 10.85
CA SER A 35 -8.96 -9.53 11.03
C SER A 35 -7.53 -10.06 10.99
N LEU A 36 -7.30 -11.24 11.59
CA LEU A 36 -6.02 -11.92 11.52
C LEU A 36 -5.70 -12.38 10.09
N GLN A 37 -6.68 -12.95 9.36
CA GLN A 37 -6.50 -13.33 7.95
C GLN A 37 -6.15 -12.11 7.09
N TRP A 38 -6.85 -11.00 7.31
CA TRP A 38 -6.59 -9.75 6.63
C TRP A 38 -5.18 -9.20 6.91
N LEU A 39 -4.75 -9.23 8.17
CA LEU A 39 -3.40 -8.81 8.58
C LEU A 39 -2.32 -9.64 7.89
N VAL A 40 -2.50 -10.97 7.82
CA VAL A 40 -1.58 -11.86 7.11
C VAL A 40 -1.53 -11.50 5.62
N GLY A 41 -2.68 -11.28 4.98
CA GLY A 41 -2.76 -10.85 3.58
C GLY A 41 -2.08 -9.51 3.32
N PHE A 42 -2.30 -8.52 4.19
CA PHE A 42 -1.64 -7.22 4.11
C PHE A 42 -0.13 -7.29 4.34
N ASN A 43 0.31 -8.11 5.30
CA ASN A 43 1.74 -8.31 5.55
C ASN A 43 2.42 -8.99 4.37
N ASN A 44 1.80 -10.01 3.78
CA ASN A 44 2.33 -10.67 2.59
C ASN A 44 2.47 -9.68 1.42
N TRP A 45 1.45 -8.84 1.19
CA TRP A 45 1.52 -7.78 0.20
C TRP A 45 2.64 -6.78 0.49
N CYS A 46 2.85 -6.39 1.75
CA CYS A 46 3.96 -5.50 2.12
C CYS A 46 5.31 -6.12 1.75
N LEU A 47 5.52 -7.41 2.03
CA LEU A 47 6.75 -8.12 1.69
C LEU A 47 6.95 -8.25 0.17
N GLU A 48 5.91 -8.63 -0.56
CA GLU A 48 5.98 -8.79 -2.02
C GLU A 48 6.29 -7.47 -2.74
N TRP A 49 5.74 -6.36 -2.24
CA TRP A 49 5.89 -5.04 -2.86
C TRP A 49 6.92 -4.16 -2.16
N GLU A 50 7.64 -4.63 -1.14
CA GLU A 50 8.60 -3.81 -0.40
C GLU A 50 9.66 -3.22 -1.34
N ALA A 51 10.33 -4.07 -2.11
CA ALA A 51 11.38 -3.66 -3.04
C ALA A 51 10.87 -2.69 -4.12
N PHE A 52 9.66 -2.92 -4.62
CA PHE A 52 8.99 -2.03 -5.59
C PHE A 52 8.63 -0.68 -4.97
N LEU A 53 8.13 -0.67 -3.73
CA LEU A 53 7.80 0.55 -3.00
C LEU A 53 9.03 1.34 -2.56
N ALA A 54 10.18 0.66 -2.39
CA ALA A 54 11.47 1.26 -2.10
C ALA A 54 12.14 1.89 -3.34
N GLU A 55 11.57 1.74 -4.53
CA GLU A 55 12.10 2.41 -5.73
C GLU A 55 12.05 3.94 -5.54
N GLU A 56 13.23 4.53 -5.40
CA GLU A 56 13.44 5.97 -5.33
C GLU A 56 13.95 6.50 -6.67
N THR A 57 13.32 7.56 -7.16
CA THR A 57 13.79 8.31 -8.33
C THR A 57 14.40 9.62 -7.87
N ILE A 58 15.56 9.96 -8.42
CA ILE A 58 16.18 11.28 -8.21
C ILE A 58 15.50 12.25 -9.17
N ASN A 59 14.81 13.24 -8.61
CA ASN A 59 14.21 14.32 -9.40
C ASN A 59 15.30 15.24 -9.96
N GLU A 60 14.90 16.09 -10.90
CA GLU A 60 15.76 17.06 -11.62
C GLU A 60 16.52 18.03 -10.69
N TYR A 61 16.07 18.16 -9.44
CA TYR A 61 16.65 18.98 -8.39
C TYR A 61 17.63 18.22 -7.48
N GLY A 62 17.96 16.96 -7.79
CA GLY A 62 18.82 16.11 -6.95
C GLY A 62 18.14 15.50 -5.72
N THR A 63 16.83 15.77 -5.53
CA THR A 63 16.05 15.23 -4.42
C THR A 63 15.62 13.79 -4.70
N ARG A 64 15.85 12.90 -3.74
CA ARG A 64 15.32 11.53 -3.76
C ARG A 64 13.83 11.57 -3.44
N CYS A 65 13.00 11.18 -4.39
CA CYS A 65 11.56 11.03 -4.21
C CYS A 65 11.19 9.56 -4.45
N LEU A 66 10.32 9.00 -3.60
CA LEU A 66 9.81 7.65 -3.85
C LEU A 66 8.97 7.67 -5.12
N THR A 67 9.29 6.80 -6.07
CA THR A 67 8.54 6.67 -7.32
C THR A 67 7.06 6.38 -7.05
N HIS A 68 6.78 5.70 -5.94
CA HIS A 68 5.46 5.25 -5.53
C HIS A 68 4.98 5.89 -4.22
N GLU A 69 5.30 7.17 -3.97
CA GLU A 69 4.89 7.89 -2.74
C GLU A 69 3.41 7.69 -2.36
N LYS A 70 2.49 7.71 -3.33
CA LYS A 70 1.05 7.53 -3.05
C LYS A 70 0.74 6.15 -2.46
N LEU A 71 1.35 5.08 -2.98
CA LEU A 71 1.17 3.72 -2.48
C LEU A 71 1.82 3.56 -1.10
N VAL A 72 3.00 4.15 -0.91
CA VAL A 72 3.71 4.12 0.38
C VAL A 72 2.89 4.84 1.47
N ARG A 73 2.32 6.01 1.18
CA ARG A 73 1.45 6.73 2.12
C ARG A 73 0.18 5.93 2.45
N ALA A 74 -0.43 5.26 1.47
CA ALA A 74 -1.59 4.41 1.72
C ALA A 74 -1.25 3.22 2.63
N ARG A 75 -0.11 2.55 2.39
CA ARG A 75 0.42 1.51 3.27
C ARG A 75 0.65 2.03 4.68
N ASP A 76 1.32 3.17 4.82
CA ASP A 76 1.66 3.75 6.11
C ASP A 76 0.42 4.14 6.93
N SER A 77 -0.58 4.71 6.27
CA SER A 77 -1.90 4.97 6.89
C SER A 77 -2.55 3.70 7.41
N LEU A 78 -2.53 2.60 6.64
CA LEU A 78 -3.07 1.31 7.10
C LEU A 78 -2.28 0.76 8.29
N ILE A 79 -0.94 0.78 8.24
CA ILE A 79 -0.08 0.37 9.36
C ILE A 79 -0.39 1.18 10.61
N ARG A 80 -0.58 2.49 10.48
CA ARG A 80 -0.90 3.38 11.60
C ARG A 80 -2.26 3.04 12.20
N LEU A 81 -3.26 2.73 11.38
CA LEU A 81 -4.57 2.30 11.86
C LEU A 81 -4.51 0.95 12.60
N ILE A 82 -3.75 -0.02 12.06
CA ILE A 82 -3.48 -1.31 12.72
C ILE A 82 -2.82 -1.08 14.09
N LYS A 83 -1.74 -0.29 14.14
CA LYS A 83 -1.00 0.02 15.37
C LYS A 83 -1.82 0.78 16.40
N SER A 84 -2.75 1.62 15.95
CA SER A 84 -3.64 2.38 16.83
C SER A 84 -4.67 1.47 17.53
N GLY A 85 -4.82 0.21 17.10
CA GLY A 85 -5.90 -0.67 17.57
C GLY A 85 -7.29 -0.22 17.16
N ASN A 86 -7.39 0.94 16.50
CA ASN A 86 -8.66 1.57 16.09
C ASN A 86 -9.25 0.96 14.81
N LEU A 87 -8.54 0.04 14.17
CA LEU A 87 -9.01 -0.58 12.93
C LEU A 87 -10.25 -1.46 13.18
N PHE A 88 -10.37 -2.03 14.37
CA PHE A 88 -11.43 -2.99 14.73
C PHE A 88 -12.15 -2.61 16.03
N THR A 89 -12.03 -1.37 16.51
CA THR A 89 -12.77 -0.92 17.71
C THR A 89 -14.29 -0.97 17.55
N TYR A 90 -14.80 -1.15 16.33
CA TYR A 90 -16.22 -1.40 16.08
C TYR A 90 -16.63 -2.87 16.23
N LEU A 91 -15.67 -3.78 16.42
CA LEU A 91 -15.89 -5.22 16.64
C LEU A 91 -15.90 -5.62 18.12
N ASP A 92 -15.73 -4.65 19.03
CA ASP A 92 -15.81 -4.83 20.48
C ASP A 92 -17.27 -4.71 20.98
#